data_AF-A0A953W9E2-F1
#
_entry.id   AF-A0A953W9E2-F1
#
_cell.length_a   1.000
_cell.length_b   1.000
_cell.length_c   1.000
_cell.angle_alpha   90.00
_cell.angle_beta   90.00
_cell.angle_gamma   90.00
#
_symmetry.space_group_name_H-M   'P 1'
#
loop_
_entity.id
_entity.type
_entity.pdbx_description
1 polymer ?
#
loop_
_entity_poly.entity_id
_entity_poly.type
_entity_poly.pdbx_seq_one_letter_code
_entity_poly.pdbx_strand_id
1 'polypeptide(L)'
;ELPMEDRLGAEEVLGPAALMTTRSSAENLKRLDWMLSRFDGFFGVTNYLGAKFTADAAFDPVLREIKNSGLAYFDDSGALRHSWHGEDKTATTVNRIINPGFETDRSATLADLEALEKIAKRDGDAIGKTYANSSTLDVIADWAAKVGERELELAPASAVLSARASEL
;
A
#
# COMPACT_ATOMS: atom_id res chain seq x y z
N GLU A 1 -5.99 6.49 -0.69
CA GLU A 1 -5.90 5.28 -1.54
C GLU A 1 -6.44 5.61 -2.93
N LEU A 2 -6.03 4.87 -3.96
CA LEU A 2 -6.46 5.04 -5.34
C LEU A 2 -7.39 3.86 -5.72
N PRO A 3 -8.69 4.08 -5.98
CA PRO A 3 -9.55 3.04 -6.53
C PRO A 3 -9.04 2.57 -7.88
N MET A 4 -8.81 1.26 -7.99
CA MET A 4 -8.16 0.66 -9.15
C MET A 4 -8.83 -0.66 -9.54
N GLU A 5 -8.86 -0.93 -10.85
CA GLU A 5 -9.50 -2.13 -11.39
C GLU A 5 -8.92 -3.43 -10.82
N ASP A 6 -9.79 -4.31 -10.34
CA ASP A 6 -9.42 -5.57 -9.72
C ASP A 6 -9.69 -6.79 -10.61
N ARG A 7 -9.07 -7.94 -10.30
CA ARG A 7 -9.24 -9.18 -11.06
C ARG A 7 -10.62 -9.81 -10.89
N LEU A 8 -11.22 -9.67 -9.70
CA LEU A 8 -12.44 -10.40 -9.33
C LEU A 8 -13.73 -9.69 -9.75
N GLY A 9 -13.65 -8.53 -10.41
CA GLY A 9 -14.81 -7.71 -10.76
C GLY A 9 -15.34 -6.99 -9.51
N ALA A 10 -15.09 -5.69 -9.45
CA ALA A 10 -15.54 -4.82 -8.37
C ALA A 10 -15.72 -3.37 -8.86
N GLU A 11 -15.90 -3.19 -10.17
CA GLU A 11 -15.87 -1.86 -10.82
C GLU A 11 -16.95 -0.93 -10.27
N GLU A 12 -18.09 -1.51 -9.91
CA GLU A 12 -19.25 -0.83 -9.35
C GLU A 12 -19.01 -0.22 -7.96
N VAL A 13 -18.01 -0.68 -7.20
CA VAL A 13 -17.62 -0.05 -5.91
C VAL A 13 -16.48 0.95 -6.04
N LEU A 14 -15.81 1.05 -7.19
CA LEU A 14 -14.63 1.92 -7.39
C LEU A 14 -14.99 3.38 -7.68
N GLY A 15 -16.25 3.65 -8.06
CA GLY A 15 -16.71 4.98 -8.42
C GLY A 15 -16.11 5.54 -9.74
N PRO A 16 -16.49 6.76 -10.14
CA PRO A 16 -16.18 7.29 -11.48
C PRO A 16 -14.69 7.64 -11.69
N ALA A 17 -13.95 7.84 -10.59
CA ALA A 17 -12.54 8.22 -10.61
C ALA A 17 -11.58 7.02 -10.67
N ALA A 18 -12.11 5.78 -10.68
CA ALA A 18 -11.29 4.57 -10.73
C ALA A 18 -10.22 4.60 -11.84
N LEU A 19 -9.06 3.99 -11.61
CA LEU A 19 -8.11 3.75 -12.68
C LEU A 19 -8.39 2.40 -13.32
N MET A 20 -8.54 2.38 -14.65
CA MET A 20 -9.04 1.22 -15.40
C MET A 20 -8.14 0.91 -16.59
N THR A 21 -7.93 -0.37 -16.85
CA THR A 21 -7.18 -0.91 -18.00
C THR A 21 -7.85 -0.57 -19.34
N THR A 22 -9.17 -0.37 -19.33
CA THR A 22 -9.97 -0.01 -20.51
C THR A 22 -9.92 1.48 -20.87
N ARG A 23 -9.32 2.32 -20.00
CA ARG A 23 -9.19 3.77 -20.24
C ARG A 23 -7.88 4.09 -20.94
N SER A 24 -7.90 5.13 -21.76
CA SER A 24 -6.67 5.68 -22.30
C SER A 24 -5.77 6.22 -21.18
N SER A 25 -4.47 6.31 -21.44
CA SER A 25 -3.51 6.89 -20.49
C SER A 25 -3.93 8.31 -20.06
N ALA A 26 -4.34 9.16 -20.99
CA ALA A 26 -4.80 10.53 -20.70
C ALA A 26 -6.02 10.56 -19.76
N GLU A 27 -6.95 9.61 -19.91
CA GLU A 27 -8.14 9.50 -19.06
C GLU A 27 -7.82 9.01 -17.65
N ASN A 28 -6.86 8.10 -17.49
CA ASN A 28 -6.38 7.66 -16.19
C ASN A 28 -5.58 8.76 -15.50
N LEU A 29 -4.72 9.48 -16.23
CA LEU A 29 -3.94 10.61 -15.68
C LEU A 29 -4.84 11.75 -15.22
N LYS A 30 -5.89 12.09 -15.98
CA LYS A 30 -6.89 13.09 -15.55
C LYS A 30 -7.60 12.69 -14.25
N ARG A 31 -7.86 11.40 -14.05
CA ARG A 31 -8.49 10.90 -12.81
C ARG A 31 -7.50 10.86 -11.67
N LEU A 32 -6.26 10.48 -11.93
CA LEU A 32 -5.17 10.56 -10.97
C LEU A 32 -5.03 11.99 -10.45
N ASP A 33 -4.87 12.97 -11.34
CA ASP A 33 -4.80 14.40 -10.98
C ASP A 33 -5.98 14.84 -10.11
N TRP A 34 -7.21 14.49 -10.53
CA TRP A 34 -8.39 14.77 -9.72
C TRP A 34 -8.33 14.14 -8.33
N MET A 35 -7.89 12.88 -8.20
CA MET A 35 -7.75 12.21 -6.90
C MET A 35 -6.66 12.84 -6.03
N LEU A 36 -5.50 13.16 -6.61
CA LEU A 36 -4.39 13.79 -5.90
C LEU A 36 -4.78 15.20 -5.40
N SER A 37 -5.66 15.90 -6.10
CA SER A 37 -6.17 17.23 -5.69
C SER A 37 -7.13 17.21 -4.48
N ARG A 38 -7.55 16.03 -3.99
CA ARG A 38 -8.58 15.94 -2.94
C ARG A 38 -8.05 16.12 -1.53
N PHE A 39 -6.76 15.90 -1.34
CA PHE A 39 -6.06 16.02 -0.06
C PHE A 39 -4.68 16.58 -0.32
N ASP A 40 -4.04 17.11 0.72
CA ASP A 40 -2.66 17.60 0.67
C ASP A 40 -1.85 16.95 1.79
N GLY A 41 -0.52 17.09 1.73
CA GLY A 41 0.39 16.70 2.82
C GLY A 41 0.68 15.20 2.96
N PHE A 42 0.36 14.39 1.95
CA PHE A 42 0.75 12.98 1.89
C PHE A 42 2.06 12.81 1.10
N PHE A 43 2.87 11.83 1.52
CA PHE A 43 4.16 11.52 0.87
C PHE A 43 4.04 10.39 -0.17
N GLY A 44 2.89 9.72 -0.22
CA GLY A 44 2.68 8.57 -1.09
C GLY A 44 1.22 8.14 -1.15
N VAL A 45 0.95 7.25 -2.09
CA VAL A 45 -0.37 6.70 -2.38
C VAL A 45 -0.31 5.16 -2.33
N THR A 46 -1.46 4.54 -2.08
CA THR A 46 -1.64 3.09 -2.13
C THR A 46 -2.90 2.77 -2.91
N ASN A 47 -2.99 1.58 -3.46
CA ASN A 47 -4.16 1.06 -4.15
C ASN A 47 -5.31 0.73 -3.17
N TYR A 48 -6.53 0.92 -3.66
CA TYR A 48 -7.72 0.24 -3.15
C TYR A 48 -8.14 -0.75 -4.23
N LEU A 49 -8.09 -2.05 -3.90
CA LEU A 49 -8.11 -3.15 -4.88
C LEU A 49 -6.99 -3.01 -5.92
N GLY A 50 -7.25 -3.14 -7.23
CA GLY A 50 -6.25 -2.76 -8.23
C GLY A 50 -5.29 -3.84 -8.69
N ALA A 51 -5.50 -5.11 -8.33
CA ALA A 51 -4.58 -6.18 -8.72
C ALA A 51 -4.51 -6.38 -10.24
N LYS A 52 -5.59 -6.06 -10.96
CA LYS A 52 -5.63 -6.09 -12.43
C LYS A 52 -4.94 -4.86 -13.00
N PHE A 53 -5.26 -3.67 -12.53
CA PHE A 53 -4.68 -2.43 -13.03
C PHE A 53 -3.14 -2.41 -12.85
N THR A 54 -2.63 -2.71 -11.65
CA THR A 54 -1.18 -2.74 -11.36
C THR A 54 -0.41 -3.74 -12.23
N ALA A 55 -1.05 -4.80 -12.70
CA ALA A 55 -0.43 -5.82 -13.55
C ALA A 55 -0.43 -5.48 -15.05
N ASP A 56 -1.11 -4.40 -15.44
CA ASP A 56 -1.33 -4.01 -16.83
C ASP A 56 -0.39 -2.87 -17.26
N ALA A 57 -0.08 -2.79 -18.56
CA ALA A 57 0.76 -1.72 -19.12
C ALA A 57 0.14 -0.31 -18.95
N ALA A 58 -1.18 -0.22 -18.75
CA ALA A 58 -1.88 1.02 -18.42
C ALA A 58 -1.42 1.65 -17.08
N PHE A 59 -0.76 0.87 -16.21
CA PHE A 59 -0.22 1.35 -14.94
C PHE A 59 1.06 2.17 -15.12
N ASP A 60 1.90 1.88 -16.11
CA ASP A 60 3.22 2.53 -16.26
C ASP A 60 3.15 4.06 -16.35
N PRO A 61 2.25 4.67 -17.14
CA PRO A 61 2.12 6.11 -17.19
C PRO A 61 1.62 6.71 -15.86
N VAL A 62 0.73 6.00 -15.17
CA VAL A 62 0.20 6.43 -13.86
C VAL A 62 1.30 6.40 -12.81
N LEU A 63 2.05 5.29 -12.73
CA LEU A 63 3.16 5.17 -11.80
C LEU A 63 4.23 6.24 -12.06
N ARG A 64 4.54 6.51 -13.32
CA ARG A 64 5.46 7.60 -13.70
C ARG A 64 4.96 8.96 -13.22
N GLU A 65 3.67 9.24 -13.35
CA GLU A 65 3.11 10.52 -12.90
C GLU A 65 3.10 10.67 -11.38
N ILE A 66 2.79 9.59 -10.64
CA ILE A 66 2.92 9.54 -9.18
C ILE A 66 4.35 9.94 -8.77
N LYS A 67 5.36 9.39 -9.46
CA LYS A 67 6.77 9.67 -9.20
C LYS A 67 7.17 11.10 -9.58
N ASN A 68 6.73 11.60 -10.73
CA ASN A 68 6.96 12.97 -11.16
C ASN A 68 6.38 13.99 -10.15
N SER A 69 5.30 13.60 -9.47
CA SER A 69 4.68 14.38 -8.39
C SER A 69 5.44 14.28 -7.07
N GLY A 70 6.57 13.55 -7.02
CA GLY A 70 7.38 13.35 -5.81
C GLY A 70 6.78 12.37 -4.81
N LEU A 71 5.82 11.54 -5.23
CA LEU A 71 5.08 10.64 -4.35
C LEU A 71 5.60 9.20 -4.44
N ALA A 72 5.55 8.49 -3.31
CA ALA A 72 5.76 7.05 -3.27
C ALA A 72 4.50 6.26 -3.66
N TYR A 73 4.68 5.05 -4.19
CA TYR A 73 3.59 4.10 -4.43
C TYR A 73 3.74 2.84 -3.58
N PHE A 74 2.69 2.49 -2.84
CA PHE A 74 2.61 1.29 -2.02
C PHE A 74 1.58 0.32 -2.60
N ASP A 75 2.06 -0.79 -3.17
CA ASP A 75 1.23 -1.88 -3.64
C ASP A 75 0.89 -2.85 -2.51
N ASP A 76 -0.40 -3.08 -2.30
CA ASP A 76 -0.88 -4.09 -1.36
C ASP A 76 -1.45 -5.36 -2.03
N SER A 77 -1.55 -5.35 -3.36
CA SER A 77 -2.10 -6.45 -4.14
C SER A 77 -1.06 -7.54 -4.47
N GLY A 78 0.23 -7.21 -4.36
CA GLY A 78 1.35 -8.05 -4.78
C GLY A 78 1.56 -8.09 -6.31
N ALA A 79 0.71 -7.42 -7.07
CA ALA A 79 0.82 -7.37 -8.53
C ALA A 79 2.09 -6.62 -8.97
N LEU A 80 2.54 -5.62 -8.21
CA LEU A 80 3.72 -4.82 -8.55
C LEU A 80 5.00 -5.67 -8.66
N ARG A 81 5.11 -6.73 -7.85
CA ARG A 81 6.27 -7.66 -7.86
C ARG A 81 6.49 -8.33 -9.22
N HIS A 82 5.44 -8.43 -10.03
CA HIS A 82 5.46 -9.17 -11.29
C HIS A 82 5.45 -8.25 -12.52
N SER A 83 4.94 -7.03 -12.37
CA SER A 83 4.78 -6.08 -13.49
C SER A 83 5.89 -5.04 -13.56
N TRP A 84 6.59 -4.77 -12.45
CA TRP A 84 7.60 -3.72 -12.40
C TRP A 84 9.01 -4.28 -12.21
N HIS A 85 9.85 -4.09 -13.24
CA HIS A 85 11.26 -4.51 -13.25
C HIS A 85 12.24 -3.33 -13.09
N GLY A 86 11.75 -2.11 -12.83
CA GLY A 86 12.62 -0.95 -12.67
C GLY A 86 13.30 -0.93 -11.30
N GLU A 87 14.56 -0.49 -11.25
CA GLU A 87 15.36 -0.24 -10.03
C GLU A 87 14.80 0.90 -9.13
N ASP A 88 13.56 1.30 -9.37
CA ASP A 88 12.98 2.51 -8.84
C ASP A 88 12.51 2.32 -7.39
N LYS A 89 13.26 2.96 -6.49
CA LYS A 89 13.10 2.94 -5.04
C LYS A 89 11.85 3.65 -4.53
N THR A 90 11.04 4.29 -5.38
CA THR A 90 9.84 5.03 -4.97
C THR A 90 8.55 4.21 -5.01
N ALA A 91 8.61 2.97 -5.48
CA ALA A 91 7.48 2.05 -5.46
C ALA A 91 7.86 0.76 -4.72
N THR A 92 6.98 0.28 -3.84
CA THR A 92 7.22 -0.96 -3.09
C THR A 92 5.92 -1.73 -2.90
N THR A 93 6.03 -3.05 -2.83
CA THR A 93 4.95 -3.88 -2.30
C THR A 93 5.07 -3.92 -0.78
N VAL A 94 3.95 -3.81 -0.06
CA VAL A 94 3.93 -4.00 1.39
C VAL A 94 4.29 -5.47 1.73
N ASN A 95 4.88 -5.68 2.89
CA ASN A 95 5.28 -7.01 3.33
C ASN A 95 4.06 -7.83 3.77
N ARG A 96 3.03 -7.18 4.34
CA ARG A 96 1.82 -7.85 4.78
C ARG A 96 0.59 -6.93 4.80
N ILE A 97 -0.53 -7.48 4.34
CA ILE A 97 -1.85 -6.97 4.71
C ILE A 97 -2.24 -7.59 6.04
N ILE A 98 -2.39 -6.75 7.06
CA ILE A 98 -2.88 -7.13 8.37
C ILE A 98 -4.39 -7.23 8.28
N ASN A 99 -4.93 -8.39 8.62
CA ASN A 99 -6.36 -8.62 8.69
C ASN A 99 -6.98 -7.59 9.64
N PRO A 100 -7.93 -6.77 9.17
CA PRO A 100 -8.59 -5.76 10.00
C PRO A 100 -9.46 -6.39 11.10
N GLY A 101 -9.63 -7.73 11.10
CA GLY A 101 -10.52 -8.44 11.99
C GLY A 101 -11.98 -8.16 11.65
N PHE A 102 -12.86 -9.02 12.16
CA PHE A 102 -14.30 -8.76 12.18
C PHE A 102 -14.74 -8.73 13.64
N GLU A 103 -15.25 -7.58 14.07
CA GLU A 103 -15.84 -7.20 15.38
C GLU A 103 -15.19 -7.81 16.64
N THR A 104 -15.19 -9.13 16.80
CA THR A 104 -14.73 -9.87 17.98
C THR A 104 -13.45 -10.70 17.79
N ASP A 105 -13.04 -11.04 16.55
CA ASP A 105 -11.86 -11.88 16.33
C ASP A 105 -10.58 -11.04 16.18
N ARG A 106 -9.94 -10.77 17.32
CA ARG A 106 -8.64 -10.09 17.42
C ARG A 106 -7.45 -11.00 17.03
N SER A 107 -7.68 -12.31 16.94
CA SER A 107 -6.58 -13.28 16.80
C SER A 107 -5.94 -13.22 15.42
N ALA A 108 -6.73 -12.97 14.37
CA ALA A 108 -6.23 -12.82 13.01
C ALA A 108 -5.29 -11.59 12.89
N THR A 109 -5.70 -10.45 13.44
CA THR A 109 -4.86 -9.23 13.46
C THR A 109 -3.56 -9.47 14.21
N LEU A 110 -3.60 -10.10 15.39
CA LEU A 110 -2.39 -10.44 16.16
C LEU A 110 -1.47 -11.40 15.41
N ALA A 111 -2.01 -12.45 14.79
CA ALA A 111 -1.23 -13.40 14.01
C ALA A 111 -0.51 -12.73 12.81
N ASP A 112 -1.18 -11.77 12.17
CA ASP A 112 -0.57 -10.99 11.09
C ASP A 112 0.51 -10.03 11.58
N LEU A 113 0.32 -9.40 12.75
CA LEU A 113 1.35 -8.57 13.38
C LEU A 113 2.58 -9.41 13.75
N GLU A 114 2.39 -10.59 14.37
CA GLU A 114 3.49 -11.51 14.67
C GLU A 114 4.22 -11.99 13.40
N ALA A 115 3.49 -12.20 12.31
CA ALA A 115 4.12 -12.53 11.03
C ALA A 115 4.92 -11.34 10.46
N LEU A 116 4.42 -10.11 10.60
CA LEU A 116 5.13 -8.90 10.20
C LEU A 116 6.40 -8.70 11.04
N GLU A 117 6.36 -8.94 12.35
CA GLU A 117 7.52 -8.92 13.24
C GLU A 117 8.61 -9.90 12.77
N LYS A 118 8.23 -11.13 12.41
CA LYS A 118 9.17 -12.13 11.90
C LYS A 118 9.84 -11.69 10.60
N ILE A 119 9.11 -10.99 9.72
CA ILE A 119 9.67 -10.42 8.49
C ILE A 119 10.67 -9.31 8.85
N ALA A 120 10.29 -8.38 9.73
CA ALA A 120 11.16 -7.28 10.14
C ALA A 120 12.47 -7.78 10.78
N LYS A 121 12.39 -8.78 11.67
CA LYS A 121 13.58 -9.36 12.31
C LYS A 121 14.50 -10.10 11.32
N ARG A 122 13.93 -10.67 10.26
CA ARG A 122 14.69 -11.40 9.24
C ARG A 122 15.35 -10.44 8.24
N ASP A 123 14.60 -9.44 7.79
CA ASP A 123 14.96 -8.59 6.65
C ASP A 123 15.52 -7.22 7.07
N GLY A 124 15.47 -6.88 8.36
CA GLY A 124 15.88 -5.58 8.91
C GLY A 124 14.74 -4.57 9.00
N ASP A 125 13.73 -4.68 8.13
CA ASP A 125 12.54 -3.83 8.15
C ASP A 125 11.29 -4.58 7.64
N ALA A 126 10.10 -4.05 7.92
CA ALA A 126 8.88 -4.48 7.25
C ALA A 126 7.82 -3.37 7.21
N ILE A 127 7.00 -3.36 6.16
CA ILE A 127 5.86 -2.46 6.00
C ILE A 127 4.57 -3.28 6.01
N GLY A 128 3.68 -2.98 6.96
CA GLY A 128 2.33 -3.52 7.03
C GLY A 128 1.28 -2.49 6.61
N LYS A 129 0.17 -2.95 6.04
CA LYS A 129 -1.04 -2.14 5.77
C LYS A 129 -2.26 -2.84 6.33
N THR A 130 -3.25 -2.08 6.80
CA THR A 130 -4.54 -2.61 7.22
C THR A 130 -5.66 -1.63 6.84
N TYR A 131 -6.90 -2.08 6.95
CA TYR A 131 -8.06 -1.19 6.94
C TYR A 131 -8.42 -0.83 8.37
N ALA A 132 -8.53 0.47 8.67
CA ALA A 132 -8.81 0.91 10.03
C ALA A 132 -10.28 0.69 10.39
N ASN A 133 -10.54 -0.15 11.39
CA ASN A 133 -11.80 -0.21 12.12
C ASN A 133 -11.52 -0.18 13.64
N SER A 134 -12.54 0.00 14.47
CA SER A 134 -12.38 0.09 15.93
C SER A 134 -11.64 -1.12 16.51
N SER A 135 -12.01 -2.33 16.08
CA SER A 135 -11.42 -3.57 16.58
C SER A 135 -9.94 -3.72 16.20
N THR A 136 -9.54 -3.34 14.98
CA THR A 136 -8.13 -3.38 14.56
C THR A 136 -7.29 -2.36 15.29
N LEU A 137 -7.83 -1.13 15.45
CA LEU A 137 -7.08 -0.02 16.05
C LEU A 137 -6.71 -0.32 17.49
N ASP A 138 -7.61 -0.91 18.28
CA ASP A 138 -7.32 -1.29 19.66
C ASP A 138 -6.20 -2.35 19.73
N VAL A 139 -6.24 -3.36 18.85
CA VAL A 139 -5.17 -4.39 18.77
C VAL A 139 -3.83 -3.76 18.38
N ILE A 140 -3.81 -2.90 17.36
CA ILE A 140 -2.59 -2.28 16.88
C ILE A 140 -2.02 -1.33 17.93
N ALA A 141 -2.85 -0.57 18.65
CA ALA A 141 -2.42 0.30 19.73
C ALA A 141 -1.79 -0.48 20.89
N ASP A 142 -2.44 -1.56 21.34
CA ASP A 142 -1.94 -2.47 22.38
C ASP A 142 -0.59 -3.09 21.98
N TRP A 143 -0.48 -3.50 20.71
CA TRP A 143 0.73 -4.07 20.14
C TRP A 143 1.86 -3.04 20.04
N ALA A 144 1.56 -1.85 19.52
CA ALA A 144 2.51 -0.75 19.34
C ALA A 144 3.11 -0.29 20.66
N ALA A 145 2.31 -0.24 21.74
CA ALA A 145 2.79 0.11 23.07
C ALA A 145 3.86 -0.86 23.62
N LYS A 146 3.90 -2.09 23.11
CA LYS A 146 4.81 -3.18 23.54
C LYS A 146 5.86 -3.52 22.50
N VAL A 147 5.94 -2.78 21.40
CA VAL A 147 6.84 -3.10 20.28
C VAL A 147 8.32 -3.09 20.69
N GLY A 148 8.71 -2.19 21.61
CA GLY A 148 10.08 -2.10 22.12
C GLY A 148 10.50 -3.34 22.93
N GLU A 149 9.58 -3.97 23.67
CA GLU A 149 9.83 -5.23 24.37
C GLU A 149 10.11 -6.39 23.40
N ARG A 150 9.72 -6.23 22.14
CA ARG A 150 9.92 -7.18 21.05
C ARG A 150 11.20 -6.91 20.26
N GLU A 151 12.03 -5.97 20.71
CA GLU A 151 13.27 -5.53 20.03
C GLU A 151 12.99 -4.94 18.63
N LEU A 152 11.87 -4.22 18.50
CA LEU A 152 11.45 -3.56 17.27
C LEU A 152 11.12 -2.09 17.56
N GLU A 153 11.26 -1.25 16.54
CA GLU A 153 10.90 0.17 16.59
C GLU A 153 9.90 0.49 15.48
N LEU A 154 8.93 1.37 15.78
CA LEU A 154 7.98 1.85 14.79
C LEU A 154 8.57 3.04 14.05
N ALA A 155 8.56 2.96 12.73
CA ALA A 155 8.99 4.04 11.85
C ALA A 155 7.86 4.45 10.89
N PRO A 156 7.80 5.72 10.47
CA PRO A 156 6.97 6.12 9.34
C PRO A 156 7.37 5.33 8.08
N ALA A 157 6.40 4.92 7.28
CA ALA A 157 6.68 4.16 6.06
C ALA A 157 7.59 4.91 5.07
N SER A 158 7.58 6.26 5.08
CA SER A 158 8.52 7.09 4.33
C SER A 158 9.98 6.87 4.74
N ALA A 159 10.25 6.71 6.04
CA ALA A 159 11.59 6.49 6.57
C ALA A 159 12.10 5.10 6.20
N VAL A 160 11.23 4.08 6.25
CA VAL A 160 11.55 2.72 5.82
C VAL A 160 11.92 2.69 4.32
N LEU A 161 11.14 3.36 3.48
CA LEU A 161 11.47 3.52 2.06
C LEU A 161 12.81 4.23 1.83
N SER A 162 13.06 5.31 2.56
CA SER A 162 14.34 6.04 2.46
C SER A 162 15.53 5.20 2.89
N ALA A 163 15.37 4.35 3.91
CA ALA A 163 16.40 3.43 4.38
C ALA A 163 16.73 2.37 3.31
N ARG A 164 15.70 1.68 2.79
CA ARG A 164 15.84 0.72 1.67
C ARG A 164 16.50 1.35 0.44
N ALA A 165 16.21 2.62 0.18
CA ALA A 165 16.79 3.37 -0.92
C ALA A 165 18.29 3.69 -0.72
N SER A 166 18.79 3.69 0.52
CA SER A 166 20.17 4.07 0.84
C SER A 166 21.13 2.87 0.94
N GLU A 167 20.60 1.65 1.08
CA GLU A 167 21.36 0.40 1.25
C GLU A 167 21.80 -0.28 -0.06
N LEU A 168 21.37 0.28 -1.20
CA LEU A 168 21.70 -0.17 -2.57
C LEU A 168 22.53 0.88 -3.30
#